data_AF-A0A1Q5SKD7-F1
#
_entry.id   AF-A0A1Q5SKD7-F1
#
_cell.length_a   1.000
_cell.length_b   1.000
_cell.length_c   1.000
_cell.angle_alpha   90.00
_cell.angle_beta   90.00
_cell.angle_gamma   90.00
#
_symmetry.space_group_name_H-M   'P 1'
#
loop_
_entity.id
_entity.type
_entity.pdbx_description
1 polymer ?
#
loop_
_entity_poly.entity_id
_entity_poly.type
_entity_poly.pdbx_seq_one_letter_code
_entity_poly.pdbx_strand_id
1 'polypeptide(L)'
;MSHTIKQKSKLIGRVRRIKGQLEAVERALESEIGCADVLMLVASVKGAISGLTTELLEDHIRHHVVDPAHERDPEKAKGAADLIDVVRTYLK
;
A
#
# COMPACT_ATOMS: atom_id res chain seq x y z
N MET A 1 -16.56 8.13 -9.15
CA MET A 1 -16.04 6.77 -9.40
C MET A 1 -15.03 6.44 -8.31
N SER A 2 -15.04 5.23 -7.75
CA SER A 2 -14.06 4.83 -6.73
C SER A 2 -12.63 4.94 -7.29
N HIS A 3 -11.71 5.47 -6.48
CA HIS A 3 -10.28 5.55 -6.81
C HIS A 3 -9.69 4.17 -7.22
N THR A 4 -10.24 3.09 -6.66
CA THR A 4 -9.90 1.70 -7.00
C THR A 4 -10.27 1.26 -8.43
N ILE A 5 -11.14 2.01 -9.13
CA ILE A 5 -11.54 1.71 -10.51
C ILE A 5 -10.62 2.42 -11.51
N LYS A 6 -10.21 3.67 -11.24
CA LYS A 6 -9.33 4.44 -12.11
C LYS A 6 -7.92 3.84 -12.21
N GLN A 7 -7.40 3.30 -11.12
CA GLN A 7 -6.06 2.69 -11.04
C GLN A 7 -6.10 1.15 -10.99
N LYS A 8 -7.20 0.54 -11.46
CA LYS A 8 -7.48 -0.89 -11.30
C LYS A 8 -6.36 -1.80 -11.80
N SER A 9 -5.80 -1.54 -12.99
CA SER A 9 -4.73 -2.37 -13.58
C SER A 9 -3.46 -2.36 -12.72
N LYS A 10 -3.05 -1.19 -12.22
CA LYS A 10 -1.90 -1.00 -11.33
C LYS A 10 -2.11 -1.74 -10.01
N LEU A 11 -3.27 -1.58 -9.38
CA LEU A 11 -3.61 -2.23 -8.12
C LEU A 11 -3.63 -3.76 -8.26
N ILE A 12 -4.24 -4.28 -9.33
CA ILE A 12 -4.22 -5.72 -9.63
C ILE A 12 -2.78 -6.22 -9.83
N GLY A 13 -1.93 -5.45 -10.52
CA GLY A 13 -0.51 -5.78 -10.69
C GLY A 13 0.24 -5.87 -9.36
N ARG A 14 -0.07 -5.01 -8.38
CA ARG A 14 0.51 -5.12 -7.02
C ARG A 14 0.01 -6.35 -6.28
N VAL A 15 -1.30 -6.61 -6.31
CA VAL A 15 -1.89 -7.80 -5.69
C VAL A 15 -1.31 -9.09 -6.27
N ARG A 16 -1.13 -9.18 -7.60
CA ARG A 16 -0.49 -10.34 -8.25
C ARG A 16 0.95 -10.56 -7.78
N ARG A 17 1.72 -9.48 -7.59
CA ARG A 17 3.08 -9.58 -7.04
C ARG A 17 3.07 -10.09 -5.59
N ILE A 18 2.19 -9.56 -4.75
CA ILE A 18 2.03 -10.01 -3.35
C ILE A 18 1.63 -11.51 -3.31
N LYS A 19 0.71 -11.93 -4.20
CA LYS A 19 0.34 -13.35 -4.34
C LYS A 19 1.55 -14.23 -4.64
N GLY A 20 2.40 -13.84 -5.60
CA GLY A 20 3.62 -14.58 -5.90
C GLY A 20 4.63 -14.64 -4.75
N GLN A 21 4.69 -13.60 -3.90
CA GLN A 21 5.49 -13.61 -2.69
C GLN A 21 4.93 -14.59 -1.63
N LEU A 22 3.60 -14.64 -1.47
CA LEU A 22 2.95 -15.62 -0.59
C LEU A 22 3.17 -17.05 -1.07
N GLU A 23 3.06 -17.30 -2.38
CA GLU A 23 3.38 -18.61 -2.97
C GLU A 23 4.86 -18.99 -2.75
N ALA A 24 5.77 -18.01 -2.68
CA ALA A 24 7.17 -18.28 -2.32
C ALA A 24 7.34 -18.67 -0.85
N VAL A 25 6.59 -18.06 0.07
CA VAL A 25 6.56 -18.46 1.49
C VAL A 25 6.03 -19.89 1.64
N GLU A 26 4.96 -20.23 0.93
CA GLU A 26 4.38 -21.58 0.93
C GLU A 26 5.41 -22.62 0.48
N ARG A 27 6.03 -22.42 -0.70
CA ARG A 27 7.08 -23.33 -1.20
C ARG A 27 8.28 -23.45 -0.25
N ALA A 28 8.66 -22.34 0.39
CA ALA A 28 9.74 -22.32 1.37
C ALA A 28 9.44 -23.21 2.58
N LEU A 29 8.19 -23.20 3.06
CA LEU A 29 7.73 -24.07 4.15
C LEU A 29 7.65 -25.53 3.70
N GLU A 30 7.10 -25.81 2.51
CA GLU A 30 7.02 -27.16 1.93
C GLU A 30 8.40 -27.78 1.69
N SER A 31 9.39 -26.95 1.32
CA SER A 31 10.77 -27.36 1.07
C SER A 31 11.63 -27.36 2.34
N GLU A 32 11.04 -27.07 3.51
CA GLU A 32 11.70 -27.04 4.81
C GLU A 32 12.99 -26.18 4.83
N ILE A 33 12.97 -25.01 4.15
CA ILE A 33 14.14 -24.13 4.14
C ILE A 33 14.37 -23.51 5.53
N GLY A 34 15.56 -22.91 5.72
CA GLY A 34 15.95 -22.32 6.99
C GLY A 34 14.95 -21.26 7.50
N CYS A 35 14.70 -21.26 8.82
CA CYS A 35 13.75 -20.34 9.46
C CYS A 35 14.05 -18.86 9.15
N ALA A 36 15.33 -18.49 9.04
CA ALA A 36 15.74 -17.12 8.70
C ALA A 36 15.24 -16.71 7.29
N ASP A 37 15.32 -17.60 6.31
CA ASP A 37 14.89 -17.33 4.94
C ASP A 37 13.36 -17.17 4.87
N VAL A 38 12.61 -18.03 5.58
CA VAL A 38 11.15 -17.89 5.71
C VAL A 38 10.78 -16.56 6.33
N LEU A 39 11.46 -16.15 7.41
CA LEU A 39 11.22 -14.85 8.06
C LEU A 39 11.49 -13.68 7.12
N MET A 40 12.53 -13.76 6.29
CA MET A 40 12.83 -12.74 5.29
C MET A 40 11.76 -12.65 4.20
N LEU A 41 11.24 -13.78 3.73
CA LEU A 41 10.14 -13.81 2.76
C LEU A 41 8.86 -13.20 3.35
N VAL A 42 8.51 -13.55 4.59
CA VAL A 42 7.36 -12.97 5.30
C VAL A 42 7.54 -11.47 5.52
N ALA A 43 8.73 -11.01 5.90
CA ALA A 43 9.03 -9.58 6.03
C ALA A 43 8.85 -8.83 4.70
N SER A 44 9.26 -9.44 3.58
CA SER A 44 9.03 -8.89 2.24
C SER A 44 7.55 -8.79 1.90
N VAL A 45 6.74 -9.81 2.21
CA VAL A 45 5.27 -9.77 2.02
C VAL A 45 4.65 -8.64 2.85
N LYS A 46 5.03 -8.53 4.12
CA LYS A 46 4.55 -7.47 5.03
C LYS A 46 4.82 -6.08 4.43
N GLY A 47 6.05 -5.81 3.99
CA GLY A 47 6.40 -4.52 3.38
C GLY A 47 5.60 -4.23 2.09
N ALA A 48 5.36 -5.25 1.27
CA ALA A 48 4.55 -5.08 0.06
C ALA A 48 3.08 -4.74 0.36
N ILE A 49 2.50 -5.35 1.41
CA ILE A 49 1.15 -5.05 1.91
C ILE A 49 1.09 -3.63 2.49
N SER A 50 2.02 -3.26 3.38
CA SER A 50 2.11 -1.90 3.95
C SER A 50 2.16 -0.83 2.85
N GLY A 51 2.98 -1.06 1.82
CA GLY A 51 3.04 -0.15 0.68
C GLY A 51 1.74 -0.09 -0.13
N LEU A 52 0.98 -1.19 -0.25
CA LEU A 52 -0.32 -1.19 -0.93
C LEU A 52 -1.36 -0.43 -0.12
N THR A 53 -1.40 -0.64 1.20
CA THR A 53 -2.27 0.08 2.12
C THR A 53 -2.02 1.58 2.08
N THR A 54 -0.76 2.01 2.09
CA THR A 54 -0.37 3.42 2.02
C THR A 54 -0.88 4.07 0.74
N GLU A 55 -0.71 3.41 -0.42
CA GLU A 55 -1.20 3.92 -1.71
C GLU A 55 -2.73 4.05 -1.73
N LEU A 56 -3.45 3.02 -1.26
CA LEU A 56 -4.91 3.05 -1.22
C LEU A 56 -5.45 4.14 -0.29
N LEU A 57 -4.82 4.34 0.86
CA LEU A 57 -5.25 5.35 1.83
C LEU A 57 -5.00 6.77 1.30
N GLU A 58 -3.83 7.02 0.70
CA GLU A 58 -3.55 8.31 0.05
C GLU A 58 -4.57 8.59 -1.06
N ASP A 59 -4.80 7.63 -1.94
CA ASP A 59 -5.78 7.77 -3.02
C ASP A 59 -7.19 8.01 -2.47
N HIS A 60 -7.56 7.34 -1.37
CA HIS A 60 -8.84 7.54 -0.73
C HIS A 60 -8.99 8.97 -0.19
N ILE A 61 -7.97 9.49 0.51
CA ILE A 61 -7.98 10.87 1.01
C ILE A 61 -8.17 11.85 -0.14
N ARG A 62 -7.36 11.75 -1.20
CA ARG A 62 -7.42 12.65 -2.36
C ARG A 62 -8.76 12.62 -3.09
N HIS A 63 -9.39 11.45 -3.21
CA HIS A 63 -10.59 11.29 -4.02
C HIS A 63 -11.91 11.42 -3.27
N HIS A 64 -11.91 11.16 -1.95
CA HIS A 64 -13.14 11.08 -1.16
C HIS A 64 -13.17 12.02 0.03
N VAL A 65 -12.02 12.51 0.51
CA VAL A 65 -11.97 13.41 1.67
C VAL A 65 -11.71 14.84 1.19
N VAL A 66 -10.54 15.09 0.63
CA VAL A 66 -10.14 16.39 0.08
C VAL A 66 -8.91 16.21 -0.81
N ASP A 67 -8.94 16.82 -1.99
CA ASP A 67 -7.76 16.90 -2.85
C ASP A 67 -7.02 18.21 -2.58
N PRO A 68 -5.82 18.19 -1.96
CA PRO A 68 -5.05 19.40 -1.70
C PRO A 68 -4.83 20.27 -2.94
N ALA A 69 -4.78 19.66 -4.13
CA ALA A 69 -4.51 20.36 -5.38
C ALA A 69 -5.71 21.16 -5.92
N HIS A 70 -6.94 20.83 -5.48
CA HIS A 70 -8.17 21.44 -5.98
C HIS A 70 -9.01 22.11 -4.88
N GLU A 71 -8.53 22.08 -3.63
CA GLU A 71 -9.16 22.75 -2.50
C GLU A 71 -8.84 24.25 -2.50
N ARG A 72 -9.87 25.09 -2.30
CA ARG A 72 -9.75 26.55 -2.34
C ARG A 72 -9.40 27.13 -0.97
N ASP A 73 -9.75 26.44 0.11
CA ASP A 73 -9.39 26.80 1.47
C ASP A 73 -7.95 26.36 1.79
N PRO A 74 -7.00 27.29 1.97
CA PRO A 74 -5.59 26.96 2.17
C PRO A 74 -5.34 26.13 3.44
N GLU A 75 -6.12 26.33 4.50
CA GLU A 75 -5.94 25.59 5.76
C GLU A 75 -6.38 24.13 5.59
N LYS A 76 -7.48 23.90 4.87
CA LYS A 76 -7.93 22.53 4.54
C LYS A 76 -6.98 21.82 3.59
N ALA A 77 -6.49 22.52 2.56
CA ALA A 77 -5.51 21.97 1.63
C ALA A 77 -4.22 21.56 2.36
N LYS A 78 -3.75 22.39 3.30
CA LYS A 78 -2.59 22.09 4.13
C LYS A 78 -2.84 20.89 5.05
N GLY A 79 -3.95 20.87 5.80
CA GLY A 79 -4.27 19.76 6.69
C GLY A 79 -4.41 18.42 5.96
N ALA A 80 -4.90 18.44 4.73
CA ALA A 80 -4.95 17.27 3.85
C ALA A 80 -3.56 16.76 3.46
N ALA A 81 -2.66 17.67 3.08
CA ALA A 81 -1.28 17.33 2.74
C ALA A 81 -0.53 16.75 3.95
N ASP A 82 -0.66 17.40 5.11
CA ASP A 82 -0.07 16.95 6.38
C ASP A 82 -0.55 15.54 6.74
N LEU A 83 -1.85 15.26 6.57
CA LEU A 83 -2.42 13.93 6.84
C LEU A 83 -1.84 12.87 5.88
N ILE A 84 -1.69 13.19 4.59
CA ILE A 84 -1.07 12.27 3.61
C ILE A 84 0.38 11.98 4.00
N ASP A 85 1.13 12.98 4.47
CA ASP A 85 2.52 12.80 4.89
C ASP A 85 2.65 11.97 6.17
N VAL A 86 1.73 12.15 7.13
CA VAL A 86 1.62 11.28 8.32
C VAL A 86 1.36 9.84 7.89
N VAL A 87 0.39 9.61 7.01
CA VAL A 87 0.08 8.27 6.47
C VAL A 87 1.32 7.61 5.86
N ARG A 88 2.07 8.34 5.03
CA ARG A 88 3.30 7.83 4.40
C ARG A 88 4.43 7.53 5.40
N THR A 89 4.46 8.25 6.51
CA THR A 89 5.50 8.11 7.53
C THR A 89 5.23 6.91 8.44
N TYR A 90 3.97 6.74 8.88
CA TYR A 90 3.60 5.71 9.84
C TYR A 90 3.25 4.35 9.22
N LEU A 91 2.90 4.31 7.93
CA LEU A 91 2.56 3.06 7.23
C LEU A 91 3.69 2.54 6.32
N LYS A 92 4.89 3.09 6.44
CA LYS A 92 6.10 2.57 5.79
C LYS A 92 6.60 1.28 6.43
#